data_AF-A0A2U0S5J8-F1
#
_entry.id   AF-A0A2U0S5J8-F1
#
_cell.length_a   1.000
_cell.length_b   1.000
_cell.length_c   1.000
_cell.angle_alpha   90.00
_cell.angle_beta   90.00
_cell.angle_gamma   90.00
#
_symmetry.space_group_name_H-M   'P 1'
#
loop_
_entity.id
_entity.type
_entity.pdbx_description
1 polymer ?
#
loop_
_entity_poly.entity_id
_entity_poly.type
_entity_poly.pdbx_seq_one_letter_code
_entity_poly.pdbx_strand_id
1 'polypeptide(L)'
;MLTGEVTTLGNSQGLPNLGSFTFLVPDRIVFGWDALNKIGDELTALGAVSPLIITSKGMVNRDGFSRLTALLKKESLSPVAFSDVEPEPSMKTVEHCIEVAAKEDCDSIIGFGGGSVMDVAKKAAMEADLPKVMVSTTAGTGSEVTHESVLKVEGKKRAFVDNKLVPDVAIVDPSLLMTMPKRLIASSGIDALAHAVESYDCKRGNTLTKGLARMAYLLIKENISKAVQYDRSAVSNMALASLIAGMAFGNSGTALCHALTYPLSNLGIPHGEAVAIMLPLALEFNDFDAELVQEIR
;
A
#
# COMPACT_ATOMS: atom_id res chain seq x y z
N MET A 1 5.88 15.05 33.18
CA MET A 1 4.59 15.77 33.28
C MET A 1 4.34 16.42 31.94
N LEU A 2 3.30 16.00 31.23
CA LEU A 2 2.85 16.64 29.99
C LEU A 2 2.06 17.89 30.38
N THR A 3 2.67 19.06 30.27
CA THR A 3 2.02 20.37 30.40
C THR A 3 2.34 21.15 29.13
N GLY A 4 1.43 21.09 28.18
CA GLY A 4 1.50 21.79 26.90
C GLY A 4 0.24 21.41 26.11
N GLU A 5 -0.64 22.38 25.93
CA GLU A 5 -2.06 22.24 25.67
C GLU A 5 -2.39 21.40 24.43
N VAL A 6 -3.35 20.49 24.63
CA VAL A 6 -4.16 19.89 23.58
C VAL A 6 -4.98 21.04 22.98
N THR A 7 -4.46 21.68 21.93
CA THR A 7 -5.24 22.61 21.13
C THR A 7 -6.37 21.83 20.45
N THR A 8 -7.58 22.31 20.70
CA THR A 8 -8.87 21.71 20.42
C THR A 8 -9.14 21.63 18.93
N LEU A 9 -9.07 20.42 18.36
CA LEU A 9 -9.75 20.08 17.12
C LEU A 9 -11.23 19.78 17.44
N GLY A 10 -12.08 20.77 17.24
CA GLY A 10 -13.55 20.62 17.18
C GLY A 10 -14.26 20.57 18.54
N ASN A 11 -15.03 21.62 18.84
CA ASN A 11 -16.04 21.60 19.90
C ASN A 11 -17.11 20.54 19.62
N SER A 12 -17.00 19.37 20.25
CA SER A 12 -18.16 18.58 20.66
C SER A 12 -17.79 17.70 21.85
N GLN A 13 -18.21 18.12 23.05
CA GLN A 13 -18.26 17.25 24.22
C GLN A 13 -19.35 16.20 24.03
N GLY A 14 -19.00 15.12 23.35
CA GLY A 14 -19.81 13.93 23.16
C GLY A 14 -18.93 12.84 22.55
N LEU A 15 -19.13 11.58 22.94
CA LEU A 15 -18.60 10.48 22.16
C LEU A 15 -19.05 10.68 20.70
N PRO A 16 -18.17 10.48 19.70
CA PRO A 16 -18.53 10.69 18.31
C PRO A 16 -19.77 9.85 17.99
N ASN A 17 -20.74 10.43 17.25
CA ASN A 17 -21.87 9.67 16.74
C ASN A 17 -21.31 8.52 15.88
N LEU A 18 -21.40 7.29 16.41
CA LEU A 18 -20.65 6.14 15.89
C LEU A 18 -21.17 5.70 14.52
N GLY A 19 -22.39 6.09 14.14
CA GLY A 19 -23.04 5.67 12.90
C GLY A 19 -23.02 4.14 12.72
N SER A 20 -23.43 3.68 11.55
CA SER A 20 -23.13 2.33 11.09
C SER A 20 -22.04 2.41 10.03
N PHE A 21 -21.00 1.57 10.12
CA PHE A 21 -19.98 1.47 9.10
C PHE A 21 -19.58 0.01 8.86
N THR A 22 -19.07 -0.27 7.67
CA THR A 22 -18.36 -1.51 7.35
C THR A 22 -16.87 -1.20 7.29
N PHE A 23 -16.04 -2.14 7.75
CA PHE A 23 -14.60 -2.00 7.72
C PHE A 23 -14.02 -3.25 7.07
N LEU A 24 -13.35 -3.05 5.94
CA LEU A 24 -12.83 -4.08 5.07
C LEU A 24 -11.31 -4.13 5.19
N VAL A 25 -10.78 -5.32 5.45
CA VAL A 25 -9.35 -5.62 5.60
C VAL A 25 -9.11 -7.04 5.08
N PRO A 26 -7.86 -7.40 4.75
CA PRO A 26 -7.49 -8.79 4.52
C PRO A 26 -7.87 -9.69 5.69
N ASP A 27 -8.17 -10.95 5.39
CA ASP A 27 -8.47 -11.95 6.41
C ASP A 27 -7.28 -12.17 7.35
N ARG A 28 -6.06 -12.03 6.82
CA ARG A 28 -4.82 -12.11 7.61
C ARG A 28 -3.83 -11.02 7.23
N ILE A 29 -3.23 -10.41 8.26
CA ILE A 29 -2.11 -9.48 8.15
C ILE A 29 -0.93 -10.05 8.95
N VAL A 30 0.18 -10.31 8.27
CA VAL A 30 1.43 -10.77 8.87
C VAL A 30 2.43 -9.61 8.82
N PHE A 31 2.72 -9.04 9.99
CA PHE A 31 3.61 -7.88 10.12
C PHE A 31 4.82 -8.20 10.99
N GLY A 32 5.99 -7.74 10.57
CA GLY A 32 7.19 -7.73 11.41
C GLY A 32 8.45 -8.15 10.66
N TRP A 33 9.59 -8.02 11.34
CA TRP A 33 10.86 -8.51 10.79
C TRP A 33 10.75 -9.99 10.49
N ASP A 34 11.16 -10.36 9.28
CA ASP A 34 11.12 -11.73 8.80
C ASP A 34 9.70 -12.30 8.62
N ALA A 35 8.67 -11.45 8.57
CA ALA A 35 7.30 -11.86 8.26
C ALA A 35 7.20 -12.64 6.95
N LEU A 36 8.09 -12.40 5.98
CA LEU A 36 8.14 -13.17 4.74
C LEU A 36 8.33 -14.67 4.98
N ASN A 37 8.96 -15.09 6.08
CA ASN A 37 9.13 -16.51 6.42
C ASN A 37 7.80 -17.26 6.60
N LYS A 38 6.67 -16.54 6.76
CA LYS A 38 5.34 -17.14 6.87
C LYS A 38 4.65 -17.40 5.54
N ILE A 39 5.20 -16.94 4.41
CA ILE A 39 4.50 -17.02 3.12
C ILE A 39 4.10 -18.45 2.72
N GLY A 40 4.94 -19.44 3.00
CA GLY A 40 4.62 -20.83 2.70
C GLY A 40 3.50 -21.40 3.57
N ASP A 41 3.50 -21.07 4.88
CA ASP A 41 2.41 -21.44 5.79
C ASP A 41 1.07 -20.85 5.30
N GLU A 42 1.07 -19.56 4.94
CA GLU A 42 -0.12 -18.84 4.50
C GLU A 42 -0.63 -19.33 3.14
N LEU A 43 0.25 -19.65 2.18
CA LEU A 43 -0.15 -20.25 0.90
C LEU A 43 -0.70 -21.66 1.08
N THR A 44 -0.07 -22.47 1.93
CA THR A 44 -0.56 -23.83 2.23
C THR A 44 -1.94 -23.78 2.88
N ALA A 45 -2.20 -22.81 3.76
CA ALA A 45 -3.51 -22.60 4.37
C ALA A 45 -4.59 -22.21 3.35
N LEU A 46 -4.21 -21.58 2.24
CA LEU A 46 -5.09 -21.27 1.10
C LEU A 46 -5.24 -22.44 0.12
N GLY A 47 -4.58 -23.58 0.37
CA GLY A 47 -4.58 -24.74 -0.52
C GLY A 47 -3.72 -24.56 -1.78
N ALA A 48 -2.82 -23.57 -1.81
CA ALA A 48 -1.96 -23.30 -2.94
C ALA A 48 -0.79 -24.29 -3.06
N VAL A 49 -0.44 -24.63 -4.29
CA VAL A 49 0.68 -25.51 -4.69
C VAL A 49 1.53 -24.85 -5.79
N SER A 50 0.90 -24.16 -6.74
CA SER A 50 1.53 -23.54 -7.91
C SER A 50 1.21 -22.03 -7.99
N PRO A 51 1.82 -21.18 -7.14
CA PRO A 51 1.54 -19.75 -7.16
C PRO A 51 2.20 -19.04 -8.35
N LEU A 52 1.47 -18.12 -8.99
CA LEU A 52 2.06 -17.12 -9.88
C LEU A 52 2.59 -15.93 -9.07
N ILE A 53 3.90 -15.73 -9.08
CA ILE A 53 4.55 -14.53 -8.55
C ILE A 53 4.50 -13.44 -9.62
N ILE A 54 3.79 -12.35 -9.34
CA ILE A 54 3.75 -11.15 -10.16
C ILE A 54 4.71 -10.12 -9.53
N THR A 55 5.67 -9.64 -10.32
CA THR A 55 6.67 -8.66 -9.88
C THR A 55 7.20 -7.81 -11.05
N SER A 56 8.15 -6.93 -10.77
CA SER A 56 8.83 -6.10 -11.79
C SER A 56 10.28 -6.53 -12.02
N LYS A 57 10.84 -6.18 -13.19
CA LYS A 57 12.21 -6.57 -13.59
C LYS A 57 13.26 -6.15 -12.57
N GLY A 58 13.09 -4.97 -11.98
CA GLY A 58 14.01 -4.42 -10.98
C GLY A 58 13.96 -5.13 -9.62
N MET A 59 12.96 -5.96 -9.36
CA MET A 59 12.82 -6.74 -8.12
C MET A 59 13.50 -8.12 -8.21
N VAL A 60 13.55 -8.72 -9.39
CA VAL A 60 14.07 -10.10 -9.59
C VAL A 60 15.51 -10.26 -9.09
N ASN A 61 16.34 -9.23 -9.25
CA ASN A 61 17.74 -9.24 -8.84
C ASN A 61 17.97 -8.83 -7.38
N ARG A 62 16.92 -8.62 -6.59
CA ARG A 62 17.04 -8.21 -5.18
C ARG A 62 16.97 -9.43 -4.26
N ASP A 63 17.69 -9.35 -3.13
CA ASP A 63 17.75 -10.42 -2.13
C ASP A 63 16.38 -10.86 -1.62
N GLY A 64 15.42 -9.94 -1.53
CA GLY A 64 14.04 -10.25 -1.14
C GLY A 64 13.35 -11.24 -2.08
N PHE A 65 13.58 -11.14 -3.40
CA PHE A 65 12.98 -12.06 -4.38
C PHE A 65 13.66 -13.44 -4.33
N SER A 66 14.99 -13.47 -4.18
CA SER A 66 15.75 -14.71 -3.95
C SER A 66 15.27 -15.42 -2.68
N ARG A 67 15.03 -14.67 -1.60
CA ARG A 67 14.49 -15.21 -0.35
C ARG A 67 13.08 -15.76 -0.52
N LEU A 68 12.18 -15.02 -1.19
CA LEU A 68 10.83 -15.49 -1.51
C LEU A 68 10.86 -16.85 -2.22
N THR A 69 11.59 -16.94 -3.33
CA THR A 69 11.65 -18.17 -4.14
C THR A 69 12.28 -19.34 -3.38
N ALA A 70 13.26 -19.10 -2.51
CA ALA A 70 13.84 -20.12 -1.65
C ALA A 70 12.85 -20.66 -0.60
N LEU A 71 12.05 -19.77 0.02
CA LEU A 71 11.01 -20.15 0.98
C LEU A 71 9.92 -21.01 0.32
N LEU A 72 9.45 -20.61 -0.86
CA LEU A 72 8.44 -21.38 -1.60
C LEU A 72 8.94 -22.78 -1.97
N LYS A 73 10.19 -22.89 -2.45
CA LYS A 73 10.81 -24.20 -2.75
C LYS A 73 10.94 -25.08 -1.52
N LYS A 74 11.26 -24.49 -0.36
CA LYS A 74 11.41 -25.23 0.90
C LYS A 74 10.09 -25.87 1.33
N GLU A 75 8.96 -25.22 1.08
CA GLU A 75 7.61 -25.74 1.37
C GLU A 75 7.03 -26.56 0.21
N SER A 76 7.87 -27.03 -0.72
CA SER A 76 7.46 -27.86 -1.87
C SER A 76 6.44 -27.21 -2.81
N LEU A 77 6.37 -25.87 -2.83
CA LEU A 77 5.57 -25.11 -3.79
C LEU A 77 6.33 -24.96 -5.11
N SER A 78 5.59 -24.89 -6.22
CA SER A 78 6.12 -24.79 -7.59
C SER A 78 5.80 -23.43 -8.21
N PRO A 79 6.48 -22.34 -7.80
CA PRO A 79 6.12 -21.01 -8.26
C PRO A 79 6.49 -20.76 -9.72
N VAL A 80 5.63 -20.03 -10.43
CA VAL A 80 5.89 -19.42 -11.74
C VAL A 80 6.11 -17.93 -11.54
N ALA A 81 7.03 -17.30 -12.26
CA ALA A 81 7.31 -15.86 -12.11
C ALA A 81 6.96 -15.08 -13.38
N PHE A 82 6.08 -14.09 -13.23
CA PHE A 82 5.89 -13.00 -14.17
C PHE A 82 6.60 -11.74 -13.62
N SER A 83 7.59 -11.22 -14.36
CA SER A 83 8.44 -10.13 -13.87
C SER A 83 8.37 -8.85 -14.69
N ASP A 84 7.40 -8.75 -15.60
CA ASP A 84 7.36 -7.70 -16.61
C ASP A 84 6.37 -6.57 -16.27
N VAL A 85 6.00 -6.40 -15.00
CA VAL A 85 5.16 -5.27 -14.57
C VAL A 85 5.89 -3.94 -14.75
N GLU A 86 5.31 -3.08 -15.56
CA GLU A 86 5.76 -1.71 -15.82
C GLU A 86 5.29 -0.73 -14.73
N PRO A 87 6.03 0.37 -14.49
CA PRO A 87 5.51 1.48 -13.69
C PRO A 87 4.24 2.04 -14.30
N GLU A 88 3.26 2.38 -13.45
CA GLU A 88 1.94 2.85 -13.89
C GLU A 88 1.27 1.88 -14.88
N PRO A 89 0.98 0.66 -14.42
CA PRO A 89 0.72 -0.49 -15.28
C PRO A 89 -0.63 -0.43 -15.97
N SER A 90 -0.74 -1.15 -17.07
CA SER A 90 -1.94 -1.21 -17.91
C SER A 90 -2.78 -2.47 -17.67
N MET A 91 -4.05 -2.42 -18.10
CA MET A 91 -4.91 -3.61 -18.15
C MET A 91 -4.33 -4.73 -19.02
N LYS A 92 -3.51 -4.41 -20.03
CA LYS A 92 -2.85 -5.44 -20.86
C LYS A 92 -1.88 -6.32 -20.06
N THR A 93 -1.22 -5.74 -19.07
CA THR A 93 -0.31 -6.48 -18.18
C THR A 93 -1.10 -7.41 -17.27
N VAL A 94 -2.30 -7.00 -16.83
CA VAL A 94 -3.24 -7.88 -16.12
C VAL A 94 -3.66 -9.06 -16.99
N GLU A 95 -4.11 -8.79 -18.22
CA GLU A 95 -4.52 -9.83 -19.19
C GLU A 95 -3.41 -10.86 -19.40
N HIS A 96 -2.17 -10.41 -19.60
CA HIS A 96 -1.02 -11.30 -19.75
C HIS A 96 -0.71 -12.12 -18.49
N CYS A 97 -0.86 -11.54 -17.29
CA CYS A 97 -0.71 -12.31 -16.05
C CYS A 97 -1.77 -13.42 -15.94
N ILE A 98 -3.01 -13.16 -16.35
CA ILE A 98 -4.09 -14.15 -16.37
C ILE A 98 -3.79 -15.25 -17.38
N GLU A 99 -3.29 -14.90 -18.58
CA GLU A 99 -2.87 -15.88 -19.59
C GLU A 99 -1.74 -16.79 -19.07
N VAL A 100 -0.76 -16.22 -18.38
CA VAL A 100 0.34 -17.00 -17.77
C VAL A 100 -0.20 -17.90 -16.66
N ALA A 101 -1.05 -17.38 -15.78
CA ALA A 101 -1.66 -18.18 -14.71
C ALA A 101 -2.45 -19.37 -15.27
N ALA A 102 -3.24 -19.15 -16.33
CA ALA A 102 -4.01 -20.22 -16.97
C ALA A 102 -3.12 -21.23 -17.72
N LYS A 103 -2.08 -20.76 -18.41
CA LYS A 103 -1.16 -21.61 -19.18
C LYS A 103 -0.32 -22.54 -18.31
N GLU A 104 0.05 -22.08 -17.12
CA GLU A 104 0.92 -22.81 -16.20
C GLU A 104 0.13 -23.44 -15.02
N ASP A 105 -1.20 -23.50 -15.13
CA ASP A 105 -2.12 -24.06 -14.14
C ASP A 105 -1.89 -23.51 -12.72
N CYS A 106 -1.69 -22.19 -12.60
CA CYS A 106 -1.48 -21.55 -11.31
C CYS A 106 -2.78 -21.50 -10.50
N ASP A 107 -2.67 -21.80 -9.20
CA ASP A 107 -3.81 -21.91 -8.26
C ASP A 107 -3.92 -20.73 -7.29
N SER A 108 -2.98 -19.80 -7.36
CA SER A 108 -2.89 -18.65 -6.47
C SER A 108 -1.97 -17.58 -7.07
N ILE A 109 -2.07 -16.35 -6.57
CA ILE A 109 -1.24 -15.22 -7.01
C ILE A 109 -0.50 -14.60 -5.83
N ILE A 110 0.78 -14.32 -6.02
CA ILE A 110 1.63 -13.56 -5.10
C ILE A 110 1.99 -12.24 -5.77
N GLY A 111 1.53 -11.11 -5.24
CA GLY A 111 2.02 -9.79 -5.63
C GLY A 111 3.25 -9.42 -4.81
N PHE A 112 4.45 -9.44 -5.40
CA PHE A 112 5.70 -9.12 -4.71
C PHE A 112 6.29 -7.81 -5.23
N GLY A 113 6.01 -6.69 -4.55
CA GLY A 113 6.43 -5.38 -5.04
C GLY A 113 5.79 -4.19 -4.31
N GLY A 114 5.90 -3.01 -4.93
CA GLY A 114 5.13 -1.82 -4.53
C GLY A 114 3.74 -1.80 -5.17
N GLY A 115 3.02 -0.67 -5.05
CA GLY A 115 1.64 -0.52 -5.50
C GLY A 115 1.37 -0.97 -6.94
N SER A 116 2.22 -0.60 -7.91
CA SER A 116 2.04 -1.05 -9.31
C SER A 116 1.96 -2.57 -9.47
N VAL A 117 2.81 -3.32 -8.76
CA VAL A 117 2.78 -4.79 -8.80
C VAL A 117 1.50 -5.32 -8.14
N MET A 118 1.15 -4.77 -6.98
CA MET A 118 -0.01 -5.22 -6.23
C MET A 118 -1.33 -4.89 -6.93
N ASP A 119 -1.42 -3.77 -7.65
CA ASP A 119 -2.60 -3.40 -8.44
C ASP A 119 -2.85 -4.39 -9.57
N VAL A 120 -1.79 -4.78 -10.29
CA VAL A 120 -1.87 -5.84 -11.31
C VAL A 120 -2.24 -7.17 -10.67
N ALA A 121 -1.57 -7.55 -9.59
CA ALA A 121 -1.77 -8.85 -8.95
C ALA A 121 -3.18 -9.01 -8.37
N LYS A 122 -3.70 -7.98 -7.70
CA LYS A 122 -5.09 -7.96 -7.19
C LYS A 122 -6.09 -8.11 -8.33
N LYS A 123 -5.93 -7.33 -9.40
CA LYS A 123 -6.85 -7.34 -10.53
C LYS A 123 -6.82 -8.68 -11.28
N ALA A 124 -5.63 -9.23 -11.53
CA ALA A 124 -5.46 -10.53 -12.17
C ALA A 124 -6.10 -11.65 -11.35
N ALA A 125 -5.85 -11.67 -10.03
CA ALA A 125 -6.42 -12.68 -9.15
C ALA A 125 -7.93 -12.56 -8.99
N MET A 126 -8.47 -11.33 -8.97
CA MET A 126 -9.91 -11.12 -8.95
C MET A 126 -10.59 -11.66 -10.23
N GLU A 127 -10.01 -11.42 -11.40
CA GLU A 127 -10.58 -11.86 -12.67
C GLU A 127 -10.40 -13.35 -12.94
N ALA A 128 -9.31 -13.94 -12.45
CA ALA A 128 -9.05 -15.38 -12.51
C ALA A 128 -9.73 -16.17 -11.39
N ASP A 129 -10.40 -15.50 -10.44
CA ASP A 129 -11.01 -16.10 -9.24
C ASP A 129 -10.02 -16.93 -8.40
N LEU A 130 -8.81 -16.39 -8.22
CA LEU A 130 -7.72 -17.04 -7.48
C LEU A 130 -7.46 -16.36 -6.12
N PRO A 131 -7.06 -17.13 -5.10
CA PRO A 131 -6.56 -16.58 -3.83
C PRO A 131 -5.30 -15.76 -4.08
N LYS A 132 -5.12 -14.69 -3.31
CA LYS A 132 -4.09 -13.67 -3.53
C LYS A 132 -3.38 -13.25 -2.25
N VAL A 133 -2.05 -13.33 -2.27
CA VAL A 133 -1.16 -12.91 -1.18
C VAL A 133 -0.34 -11.70 -1.64
N MET A 134 -0.42 -10.59 -0.91
CA MET A 134 0.35 -9.38 -1.23
C MET A 134 1.54 -9.22 -0.29
N VAL A 135 2.73 -9.06 -0.87
CA VAL A 135 3.99 -8.84 -0.16
C VAL A 135 4.51 -7.45 -0.53
N SER A 136 4.35 -6.50 0.38
CA SER A 136 4.75 -5.11 0.16
C SER A 136 6.27 -4.95 0.21
N THR A 137 6.86 -4.28 -0.79
CA THR A 137 8.29 -3.91 -0.79
C THR A 137 8.52 -2.40 -0.78
N THR A 138 7.46 -1.63 -0.53
CA THR A 138 7.47 -0.19 -0.31
C THR A 138 6.56 0.18 0.85
N ALA A 139 6.90 1.19 1.64
CA ALA A 139 5.99 1.79 2.62
C ALA A 139 5.41 3.10 2.05
N GLY A 140 4.22 3.02 1.45
CA GLY A 140 3.53 4.17 0.87
C GLY A 140 2.08 3.88 0.49
N THR A 141 1.89 2.95 -0.45
CA THR A 141 0.60 2.78 -1.13
C THR A 141 -0.49 2.12 -0.29
N GLY A 142 -0.13 1.33 0.72
CA GLY A 142 -1.09 0.49 1.47
C GLY A 142 -1.88 -0.51 0.63
N SER A 143 -1.47 -0.74 -0.62
CA SER A 143 -2.19 -1.56 -1.60
C SER A 143 -2.38 -3.01 -1.17
N GLU A 144 -1.56 -3.50 -0.25
CA GLU A 144 -1.66 -4.81 0.38
C GLU A 144 -2.89 -4.97 1.31
N VAL A 145 -3.58 -3.87 1.65
CA VAL A 145 -4.77 -3.89 2.52
C VAL A 145 -5.98 -3.17 1.93
N THR A 146 -5.90 -2.68 0.69
CA THR A 146 -6.98 -1.92 0.05
C THR A 146 -7.79 -2.78 -0.93
N HIS A 147 -9.00 -2.33 -1.19
CA HIS A 147 -9.93 -2.91 -2.17
C HIS A 147 -9.95 -2.13 -3.50
N GLU A 148 -8.84 -1.45 -3.80
CA GLU A 148 -8.67 -0.59 -4.96
C GLU A 148 -7.56 -1.12 -5.87
N SER A 149 -7.61 -0.85 -7.17
CA SER A 149 -6.50 -1.11 -8.11
C SER A 149 -6.46 0.01 -9.15
N VAL A 150 -5.30 0.65 -9.34
CA VAL A 150 -5.15 1.78 -10.27
C VAL A 150 -4.37 1.36 -11.50
N LEU A 151 -5.05 1.31 -12.64
CA LEU A 151 -4.48 0.79 -13.89
C LEU A 151 -4.75 1.74 -15.06
N LYS A 152 -3.90 1.69 -16.09
CA LYS A 152 -4.13 2.40 -17.35
C LYS A 152 -5.09 1.63 -18.25
N VAL A 153 -6.15 2.31 -18.67
CA VAL A 153 -7.08 1.88 -19.72
C VAL A 153 -7.02 2.91 -20.83
N GLU A 154 -6.63 2.48 -22.04
CA GLU A 154 -6.45 3.38 -23.20
C GLU A 154 -5.49 4.56 -22.89
N GLY A 155 -4.43 4.28 -22.14
CA GLY A 155 -3.42 5.28 -21.75
C GLY A 155 -3.81 6.21 -20.59
N LYS A 156 -5.04 6.11 -20.07
CA LYS A 156 -5.51 6.94 -18.95
C LYS A 156 -5.60 6.12 -17.66
N LYS A 157 -5.10 6.67 -16.54
CA LYS A 157 -5.31 6.08 -15.21
C LYS A 157 -6.79 5.97 -14.89
N ARG A 158 -7.21 4.81 -14.39
CA ARG A 158 -8.54 4.55 -13.83
C ARG A 158 -8.39 3.74 -12.55
N ALA A 159 -9.16 4.10 -11.54
CA ALA A 159 -9.29 3.33 -10.32
C ALA A 159 -10.42 2.31 -10.48
N PHE A 160 -10.14 1.06 -10.11
CA PHE A 160 -11.10 -0.02 -9.94
C PHE A 160 -11.30 -0.24 -8.45
N VAL A 161 -12.55 -0.35 -8.01
CA VAL A 161 -12.91 -0.49 -6.60
C VAL A 161 -13.92 -1.62 -6.48
N ASP A 162 -13.54 -2.69 -5.78
CA ASP A 162 -14.37 -3.88 -5.59
C ASP A 162 -13.88 -4.65 -4.36
N ASN A 163 -14.78 -5.16 -3.52
CA ASN A 163 -14.42 -5.93 -2.33
C ASN A 163 -13.60 -7.19 -2.66
N LYS A 164 -13.73 -7.75 -3.87
CA LYS A 164 -12.92 -8.89 -4.33
C LYS A 164 -11.46 -8.54 -4.61
N LEU A 165 -11.11 -7.25 -4.64
CA LEU A 165 -9.71 -6.81 -4.76
C LEU A 165 -8.95 -6.91 -3.44
N VAL A 166 -9.65 -7.04 -2.30
CA VAL A 166 -9.00 -7.22 -1.00
C VAL A 166 -8.13 -8.48 -1.04
N PRO A 167 -6.86 -8.40 -0.61
CA PRO A 167 -6.03 -9.59 -0.50
C PRO A 167 -6.54 -10.57 0.55
N ASP A 168 -6.36 -11.86 0.31
CA ASP A 168 -6.62 -12.89 1.32
C ASP A 168 -5.59 -12.77 2.46
N VAL A 169 -4.32 -12.49 2.10
CA VAL A 169 -3.23 -12.29 3.04
C VAL A 169 -2.36 -11.09 2.64
N ALA A 170 -2.05 -10.23 3.62
CA ALA A 170 -1.05 -9.18 3.50
C ALA A 170 0.20 -9.53 4.33
N ILE A 171 1.37 -9.52 3.70
CA ILE A 171 2.67 -9.74 4.36
C ILE A 171 3.48 -8.46 4.26
N VAL A 172 3.78 -7.87 5.42
CA VAL A 172 4.55 -6.64 5.57
C VAL A 172 5.80 -6.93 6.38
N ASP A 173 6.92 -7.12 5.67
CA ASP A 173 8.23 -7.38 6.26
C ASP A 173 9.15 -6.16 6.11
N PRO A 174 9.43 -5.40 7.19
CA PRO A 174 10.30 -4.22 7.15
C PRO A 174 11.71 -4.50 6.61
N SER A 175 12.19 -5.74 6.66
CA SER A 175 13.51 -6.09 6.09
C SER A 175 13.57 -5.88 4.58
N LEU A 176 12.44 -6.02 3.87
CA LEU A 176 12.37 -5.83 2.42
C LEU A 176 12.53 -4.35 2.04
N LEU A 177 12.20 -3.44 2.95
CA LEU A 177 12.26 -1.99 2.74
C LEU A 177 13.69 -1.44 2.86
N MET A 178 14.60 -2.18 3.51
CA MET A 178 15.99 -1.77 3.71
C MET A 178 16.79 -1.63 2.42
N THR A 179 16.29 -2.21 1.32
CA THR A 179 16.91 -2.13 -0.02
C THR A 179 16.33 -1.02 -0.90
N MET A 180 15.35 -0.27 -0.41
CA MET A 180 14.72 0.81 -1.16
C MET A 180 15.69 1.98 -1.36
N PRO A 181 15.77 2.59 -2.56
CA PRO A 181 16.51 3.84 -2.73
C PRO A 181 15.95 4.95 -1.83
N LYS A 182 16.82 5.80 -1.26
CA LYS A 182 16.43 6.92 -0.36
C LYS A 182 15.32 7.80 -0.92
N ARG A 183 15.38 8.15 -2.22
CA ARG A 183 14.34 8.94 -2.90
C ARG A 183 12.98 8.24 -2.91
N LEU A 184 12.98 6.91 -3.06
CA LEU A 184 11.75 6.12 -3.01
C LEU A 184 11.20 6.04 -1.58
N ILE A 185 12.06 5.88 -0.56
CA ILE A 185 11.64 5.92 0.85
C ILE A 185 10.96 7.26 1.18
N ALA A 186 11.55 8.37 0.74
CA ALA A 186 11.00 9.70 0.97
C ALA A 186 9.65 9.89 0.25
N SER A 187 9.60 9.66 -1.07
CA SER A 187 8.38 9.86 -1.85
C SER A 187 7.24 8.93 -1.45
N SER A 188 7.52 7.66 -1.15
CA SER A 188 6.48 6.73 -0.66
C SER A 188 6.06 7.04 0.78
N GLY A 189 6.97 7.55 1.62
CA GLY A 189 6.61 8.00 2.96
C GLY A 189 5.66 9.21 2.94
N ILE A 190 5.85 10.15 2.00
CA ILE A 190 4.94 11.29 1.80
C ILE A 190 3.61 10.83 1.20
N ASP A 191 3.61 9.81 0.35
CA ASP A 191 2.39 9.16 -0.13
C ASP A 191 1.55 8.59 1.03
N ALA A 192 2.17 7.82 1.93
CA ALA A 192 1.50 7.36 3.15
C ALA A 192 1.03 8.51 4.06
N LEU A 193 1.77 9.64 4.10
CA LEU A 193 1.36 10.82 4.86
C LEU A 193 0.09 11.44 4.26
N ALA A 194 0.03 11.58 2.94
CA ALA A 194 -1.15 12.07 2.24
C ALA A 194 -2.35 11.15 2.50
N HIS A 195 -2.17 9.83 2.41
CA HIS A 195 -3.21 8.85 2.77
C HIS A 195 -3.74 9.08 4.19
N ALA A 196 -2.86 9.28 5.17
CA ALA A 196 -3.25 9.52 6.56
C ALA A 196 -4.03 10.84 6.70
N VAL A 197 -3.52 11.95 6.16
CA VAL A 197 -4.14 13.27 6.32
C VAL A 197 -5.48 13.34 5.58
N GLU A 198 -5.53 12.86 4.34
CA GLU A 198 -6.76 12.88 3.55
C GLU A 198 -7.82 11.92 4.10
N SER A 199 -7.42 10.74 4.60
CA SER A 199 -8.37 9.82 5.24
C SER A 199 -8.97 10.40 6.52
N TYR A 200 -8.18 11.15 7.31
CA TYR A 200 -8.65 11.78 8.53
C TYR A 200 -9.74 12.83 8.27
N ASP A 201 -9.56 13.62 7.22
CA ASP A 201 -10.48 14.70 6.83
C ASP A 201 -11.59 14.25 5.86
N CYS A 202 -11.50 13.02 5.34
CA CYS A 202 -12.47 12.52 4.40
C CYS A 202 -13.90 12.48 4.99
N LYS A 203 -14.87 12.99 4.22
CA LYS A 203 -16.30 13.01 4.58
C LYS A 203 -16.90 11.62 4.79
N ARG A 204 -16.30 10.58 4.20
CA ARG A 204 -16.70 9.16 4.38
C ARG A 204 -15.98 8.49 5.57
N GLY A 205 -15.07 9.20 6.23
CA GLY A 205 -14.33 8.68 7.38
C GLY A 205 -15.23 8.38 8.58
N ASN A 206 -14.84 7.38 9.36
CA ASN A 206 -15.50 6.97 10.60
C ASN A 206 -14.48 6.95 11.76
N THR A 207 -14.93 6.62 12.97
CA THR A 207 -14.05 6.63 14.16
C THR A 207 -12.83 5.72 14.00
N LEU A 208 -12.95 4.56 13.36
CA LEU A 208 -11.82 3.67 13.13
C LEU A 208 -10.84 4.26 12.12
N THR A 209 -11.31 4.72 10.96
CA THR A 209 -10.43 5.30 9.93
C THR A 209 -9.70 6.51 10.48
N LYS A 210 -10.37 7.39 11.23
CA LYS A 210 -9.76 8.57 11.86
C LYS A 210 -8.72 8.20 12.93
N GLY A 211 -8.98 7.15 13.72
CA GLY A 211 -8.03 6.63 14.69
C GLY A 211 -6.76 6.08 14.03
N LEU A 212 -6.92 5.25 13.00
CA LEU A 212 -5.82 4.67 12.22
C LEU A 212 -5.02 5.75 11.48
N ALA A 213 -5.71 6.68 10.82
CA ALA A 213 -5.10 7.81 10.13
C ALA A 213 -4.26 8.69 11.08
N ARG A 214 -4.78 8.99 12.27
CA ARG A 214 -4.03 9.75 13.28
C ARG A 214 -2.77 9.00 13.74
N MET A 215 -2.87 7.69 13.96
CA MET A 215 -1.72 6.88 14.34
C MET A 215 -0.67 6.82 13.21
N ALA A 216 -1.10 6.67 11.96
CA ALA A 216 -0.21 6.71 10.79
C ALA A 216 0.54 8.05 10.72
N TYR A 217 -0.18 9.17 10.83
CA TYR A 217 0.41 10.51 10.82
C TYR A 217 1.53 10.66 11.88
N LEU A 218 1.25 10.27 13.13
CA LEU A 218 2.22 10.37 14.22
C LEU A 218 3.46 9.50 13.98
N LEU A 219 3.27 8.27 13.50
CA LEU A 219 4.39 7.39 13.15
C LEU A 219 5.22 7.98 12.01
N ILE A 220 4.60 8.50 10.96
CA ILE A 220 5.32 9.04 9.79
C ILE A 220 6.13 10.27 10.19
N LYS A 221 5.50 11.22 10.87
CA LYS A 221 6.15 12.46 11.35
C LYS A 221 7.43 12.19 12.13
N GLU A 222 7.40 11.21 13.02
CA GLU A 222 8.55 10.89 13.89
C GLU A 222 9.67 10.08 13.22
N ASN A 223 9.37 9.42 12.10
CA ASN A 223 10.23 8.36 11.55
C ASN A 223 10.68 8.56 10.10
N ILE A 224 9.98 9.31 9.25
CA ILE A 224 10.30 9.37 7.81
C ILE A 224 11.75 9.78 7.53
N SER A 225 12.25 10.83 8.20
CA SER A 225 13.63 11.31 8.02
C SER A 225 14.69 10.31 8.49
N LYS A 226 14.40 9.55 9.54
CA LYS A 226 15.28 8.50 10.07
C LYS A 226 15.25 7.25 9.18
N ALA A 227 14.09 6.91 8.64
CA ALA A 227 13.92 5.79 7.71
C ALA A 227 14.68 6.02 6.40
N VAL A 228 14.75 7.27 5.90
CA VAL A 228 15.60 7.64 4.74
C VAL A 228 17.10 7.41 5.02
N GLN A 229 17.51 7.39 6.28
CA GLN A 229 18.87 7.02 6.70
C GLN A 229 19.00 5.54 7.08
N TYR A 230 18.00 4.72 6.75
CA TYR A 230 17.94 3.29 7.04
C TYR A 230 17.99 2.97 8.55
N ASP A 231 17.48 3.87 9.41
CA ASP A 231 17.27 3.52 10.81
C ASP A 231 16.25 2.37 10.91
N ARG A 232 16.66 1.26 11.54
CA ARG A 232 15.92 0.01 11.56
C ARG A 232 14.54 0.15 12.24
N SER A 233 14.48 0.91 13.33
CA SER A 233 13.24 1.14 14.07
C SER A 233 12.31 2.03 13.26
N ALA A 234 12.85 3.10 12.67
CA ALA A 234 12.09 4.01 11.84
C ALA A 234 11.52 3.33 10.59
N VAL A 235 12.28 2.45 9.92
CA VAL A 235 11.78 1.65 8.79
C VAL A 235 10.62 0.76 9.21
N SER A 236 10.68 0.15 10.40
CA SER A 236 9.58 -0.66 10.94
C SER A 236 8.34 0.19 11.21
N ASN A 237 8.52 1.38 11.78
CA ASN A 237 7.44 2.31 12.05
C ASN A 237 6.81 2.85 10.76
N MET A 238 7.61 3.13 9.73
CA MET A 238 7.10 3.54 8.41
C MET A 238 6.31 2.42 7.73
N ALA A 239 6.76 1.16 7.85
CA ALA A 239 6.01 0.00 7.35
C ALA A 239 4.63 -0.10 8.03
N LEU A 240 4.59 0.00 9.36
CA LEU A 240 3.33 -0.01 10.11
C LEU A 240 2.44 1.18 9.76
N ALA A 241 3.03 2.36 9.59
CA ALA A 241 2.28 3.57 9.27
C ALA A 241 1.65 3.51 7.88
N SER A 242 2.38 3.02 6.88
CA SER A 242 1.86 2.75 5.53
C SER A 242 0.70 1.75 5.58
N LEU A 243 0.88 0.65 6.32
CA LEU A 243 -0.14 -0.39 6.47
C LEU A 243 -1.44 0.19 7.05
N ILE A 244 -1.37 0.90 8.18
CA ILE A 244 -2.58 1.41 8.84
C ILE A 244 -3.17 2.64 8.12
N ALA A 245 -2.34 3.43 7.41
CA ALA A 245 -2.84 4.44 6.49
C ALA A 245 -3.64 3.77 5.35
N GLY A 246 -3.13 2.68 4.79
CA GLY A 246 -3.81 1.81 3.83
C GLY A 246 -5.18 1.33 4.31
N MET A 247 -5.24 0.81 5.54
CA MET A 247 -6.51 0.40 6.16
C MET A 247 -7.48 1.59 6.35
N ALA A 248 -6.95 2.78 6.67
CA ALA A 248 -7.76 3.97 6.88
C ALA A 248 -8.35 4.51 5.57
N PHE A 249 -7.50 4.86 4.59
CA PHE A 249 -7.96 5.40 3.31
C PHE A 249 -8.69 4.33 2.50
N GLY A 250 -8.29 3.06 2.58
CA GLY A 250 -9.02 1.95 1.96
C GLY A 250 -10.45 1.78 2.50
N ASN A 251 -10.87 2.48 3.55
CA ASN A 251 -12.22 2.45 4.10
C ASN A 251 -12.90 3.83 4.17
N SER A 252 -12.27 4.87 3.62
CA SER A 252 -12.79 6.25 3.61
C SER A 252 -12.52 6.98 2.29
N GLY A 253 -11.42 6.63 1.63
CA GLY A 253 -10.88 7.20 0.41
C GLY A 253 -9.96 8.39 0.66
N THR A 254 -9.37 8.86 -0.43
CA THR A 254 -8.52 10.05 -0.50
C THR A 254 -9.31 11.28 -0.92
N ALA A 255 -8.63 12.42 -1.06
CA ALA A 255 -9.27 13.70 -1.34
C ALA A 255 -8.55 14.46 -2.48
N LEU A 256 -8.39 15.78 -2.32
CA LEU A 256 -7.93 16.69 -3.37
C LEU A 256 -6.50 16.42 -3.83
N CYS A 257 -5.58 16.09 -2.92
CA CYS A 257 -4.18 15.81 -3.25
C CYS A 257 -4.10 14.68 -4.29
N HIS A 258 -4.71 13.53 -4.00
CA HIS A 258 -4.69 12.39 -4.91
C HIS A 258 -5.39 12.69 -6.23
N ALA A 259 -6.51 13.42 -6.21
CA ALA A 259 -7.21 13.83 -7.43
C ALA A 259 -6.31 14.70 -8.35
N LEU A 260 -5.52 15.59 -7.77
CA LEU A 260 -4.61 16.48 -8.52
C LEU A 260 -3.33 15.78 -9.02
N THR A 261 -3.03 14.57 -8.56
CA THR A 261 -1.84 13.83 -9.05
C THR A 261 -2.03 13.23 -10.44
N TYR A 262 -3.26 12.96 -10.88
CA TYR A 262 -3.52 12.25 -12.13
C TYR A 262 -2.97 12.99 -13.36
N PRO A 263 -3.17 14.32 -13.51
CA PRO A 263 -2.51 15.09 -14.56
C PRO A 263 -0.97 14.98 -14.55
N LEU A 264 -0.34 15.00 -13.36
CA LEU A 264 1.12 14.92 -13.22
C LEU A 264 1.64 13.53 -13.60
N SER A 265 0.93 12.47 -13.19
CA SER A 265 1.25 11.11 -13.61
C SER A 265 1.16 10.92 -15.13
N ASN A 266 0.22 11.59 -15.80
CA ASN A 266 0.13 11.57 -17.27
C ASN A 266 1.31 12.28 -17.96
N LEU A 267 2.02 13.18 -17.24
CA LEU A 267 3.27 13.79 -17.69
C LEU A 267 4.51 12.94 -17.34
N GLY A 268 4.31 11.75 -16.77
CA GLY A 268 5.38 10.82 -16.41
C GLY A 268 6.01 11.06 -15.04
N ILE A 269 5.43 11.93 -14.20
CA ILE A 269 5.89 12.13 -12.83
C ILE A 269 5.47 10.93 -11.97
N PRO A 270 6.41 10.27 -11.25
CA PRO A 270 6.08 9.15 -10.36
C PRO A 270 5.03 9.55 -9.30
N HIS A 271 4.10 8.63 -8.99
CA HIS A 271 2.96 8.94 -8.12
C HIS A 271 3.33 9.60 -6.78
N GLY A 272 4.22 8.99 -5.99
CA GLY A 272 4.62 9.56 -4.69
C GLY A 272 5.29 10.94 -4.80
N GLU A 273 5.95 11.24 -5.91
CA GLU A 273 6.50 12.58 -6.16
C GLU A 273 5.41 13.58 -6.55
N ALA A 274 4.44 13.16 -7.37
CA ALA A 274 3.27 13.97 -7.68
C ALA A 274 2.45 14.28 -6.42
N VAL A 275 2.29 13.30 -5.52
CA VAL A 275 1.66 13.48 -4.20
C VAL A 275 2.46 14.48 -3.36
N ALA A 276 3.79 14.32 -3.27
CA ALA A 276 4.63 15.24 -2.51
C ALA A 276 4.55 16.69 -2.99
N ILE A 277 4.42 16.92 -4.30
CA ILE A 277 4.22 18.26 -4.87
C ILE A 277 2.82 18.80 -4.52
N MET A 278 1.79 17.96 -4.62
CA MET A 278 0.39 18.40 -4.50
C MET A 278 -0.12 18.49 -3.06
N LEU A 279 0.44 17.72 -2.13
CA LEU A 279 -0.04 17.65 -0.75
C LEU A 279 -0.10 19.02 -0.06
N PRO A 280 0.97 19.84 0.01
CA PRO A 280 0.90 21.12 0.69
C PRO A 280 -0.11 22.08 0.03
N LEU A 281 -0.27 22.03 -1.29
CA LEU A 281 -1.24 22.86 -2.02
C LEU A 281 -2.68 22.44 -1.73
N ALA A 282 -2.93 21.13 -1.66
CA ALA A 282 -4.25 20.59 -1.34
C ALA A 282 -4.66 20.89 0.11
N LEU A 283 -3.70 20.83 1.04
CA LEU A 283 -3.95 21.17 2.46
C LEU A 283 -4.23 22.66 2.63
N GLU A 284 -3.47 23.52 1.96
CA GLU A 284 -3.72 24.97 1.96
C GLU A 284 -5.10 25.31 1.37
N PHE A 285 -5.50 24.66 0.27
CA PHE A 285 -6.84 24.85 -0.31
C PHE A 285 -7.97 24.40 0.61
N ASN A 286 -7.74 23.37 1.43
CA ASN A 286 -8.72 22.84 2.39
C ASN A 286 -8.66 23.56 3.75
N ASP A 287 -8.01 24.71 3.86
CA ASP A 287 -7.89 25.53 5.08
C ASP A 287 -7.29 24.77 6.28
N PHE A 288 -6.34 23.86 6.04
CA PHE A 288 -5.57 23.23 7.12
C PHE A 288 -4.66 24.25 7.82
N ASP A 289 -4.28 23.92 9.07
CA ASP A 289 -3.38 24.74 9.87
C ASP A 289 -2.07 25.08 9.14
N ALA A 290 -1.71 26.36 9.16
CA ALA A 290 -0.57 26.87 8.41
C ALA A 290 0.78 26.31 8.89
N GLU A 291 0.93 25.99 10.18
CA GLU A 291 2.15 25.38 10.70
C GLU A 291 2.30 23.94 10.17
N LEU A 292 1.20 23.19 10.11
CA LEU A 292 1.18 21.85 9.52
C LEU A 292 1.53 21.89 8.03
N VAL A 293 0.94 22.83 7.26
CA VAL A 293 1.25 22.99 5.83
C VAL A 293 2.73 23.33 5.66
N GLN A 294 3.29 24.18 6.51
CA GLN A 294 4.70 24.57 6.44
C GLN A 294 5.66 23.46 6.87
N GLU A 295 5.26 22.56 7.78
CA GLU A 295 6.03 21.37 8.17
C GLU A 295 6.13 20.34 7.03
N ILE A 296 5.07 20.21 6.22
CA ILE A 296 5.01 19.26 5.10
C ILE A 296 5.81 19.74 3.88
N ARG A 297 5.98 21.06 3.72
CA ARG A 297 6.76 21.69 2.64
C ARG A 297 8.27 21.48 2.81
#